data_AF-A0A921MCG5-F1
#
_entry.id   AF-A0A921MCG5-F1
#
_cell.length_a   1.000
_cell.length_b   1.000
_cell.length_c   1.000
_cell.angle_alpha   90.00
_cell.angle_beta   90.00
_cell.angle_gamma   90.00
#
_symmetry.space_group_name_H-M   'P 1'
#
loop_
_entity.id
_entity.type
_entity.pdbx_description
1 polymer ?
#
loop_
_entity_poly.entity_id
_entity_poly.type
_entity_poly.pdbx_seq_one_letter_code
_entity_poly.pdbx_strand_id
1 'polypeptide(L)'
;MSTTHDTPPASPFGSGPDDADAPTAIESKEDAGLSQGAIVRRKFFRHTGAMVSMIVLGLVALLAFTAQGVGPIPGWWIHNHVSSGPVVNPGGAPTWTLANPFSLGEHPFGQDDIGRDNFARVMKGTQISLMVMVIIGATALVIGTTIGALAGYYRGWLDGLLMRITDGFIIVPTIVVGAILGKLIGGPSFSFFGLPLSSYLAPMLGLVLGGILWTGLARLVRGEFMALREREFVDSARVSGAGDFRIMFTHILPNSVGVIIVNTTLLMSQAIVLETALSFLGFGIRPPQISLGQLINEYQSAFSTRPWLFWWAGLFIIIIALCVNFIGDGLRDAFDPRMKAIPSQRKMDRADRRRAAAGGTTATAAITASAADTPPRSDGPTGSGRPEGPDGPAGSDDERDDQRKGEL
;
A
#
# COMPACT_ATOMS: atom_id res chain seq x y z
N MET A 1 -50.98 31.79 -16.48
CA MET A 1 -50.01 31.12 -17.38
C MET A 1 -49.27 30.10 -16.52
N SER A 2 -49.61 28.81 -16.63
CA SER A 2 -49.07 27.76 -15.76
C SER A 2 -48.36 26.72 -16.60
N THR A 3 -47.09 26.47 -16.31
CA THR A 3 -46.27 25.44 -16.98
C THR A 3 -46.16 24.23 -16.07
N THR A 4 -46.75 23.12 -16.50
CA THR A 4 -46.77 21.84 -15.79
C THR A 4 -45.39 21.23 -15.67
N HIS A 5 -45.01 20.82 -14.46
CA HIS A 5 -43.86 19.95 -14.23
C HIS A 5 -44.21 18.52 -14.64
N ASP A 6 -43.47 17.95 -15.58
CA ASP A 6 -43.63 16.54 -15.97
C ASP A 6 -43.00 15.63 -14.92
N THR A 7 -43.68 14.54 -14.55
CA THR A 7 -43.24 13.63 -13.48
C THR A 7 -43.13 12.22 -14.06
N PRO A 8 -41.96 11.56 -14.01
CA PRO A 8 -41.81 10.22 -14.56
C PRO A 8 -42.67 9.22 -13.77
N PRO A 9 -43.27 8.21 -14.44
CA PRO A 9 -44.16 7.25 -13.79
C PRO A 9 -43.39 6.37 -12.79
N ALA A 10 -43.99 6.17 -11.61
CA ALA A 10 -43.45 5.29 -10.59
C ALA A 10 -43.37 3.83 -11.06
N SER A 11 -42.22 3.18 -10.84
CA SER A 11 -42.04 1.75 -11.13
C SER A 11 -42.85 0.89 -10.15
N PRO A 12 -43.60 -0.13 -10.61
CA PRO A 12 -44.52 -0.90 -9.76
C PRO A 12 -43.84 -1.99 -8.92
N PHE A 13 -42.51 -2.00 -8.82
CA PHE A 13 -41.75 -3.00 -8.08
C PHE A 13 -41.17 -2.39 -6.81
N GLY A 14 -41.71 -2.79 -5.66
CA GLY A 14 -41.09 -2.49 -4.36
C GLY A 14 -39.76 -3.23 -4.26
N SER A 15 -38.69 -2.48 -4.02
CA SER A 15 -37.35 -3.03 -3.78
C SER A 15 -37.35 -3.82 -2.47
N GLY A 16 -37.33 -5.15 -2.58
CA GLY A 16 -37.16 -6.03 -1.42
C GLY A 16 -35.74 -5.95 -0.84
N PRO A 17 -35.51 -6.43 0.40
CA PRO A 17 -34.19 -6.39 1.02
C PRO A 17 -33.08 -7.10 0.22
N ASP A 18 -33.45 -8.09 -0.60
CA ASP A 18 -32.52 -8.98 -1.31
C ASP A 18 -31.84 -8.37 -2.56
N ASP A 19 -32.35 -7.26 -3.11
CA ASP A 19 -31.81 -6.73 -4.37
C ASP A 19 -30.45 -6.03 -4.22
N ALA A 20 -30.10 -5.59 -3.01
CA ALA A 20 -28.80 -4.99 -2.72
C ALA A 20 -27.65 -6.02 -2.65
N ASP A 21 -27.94 -7.28 -2.28
CA ASP A 21 -26.93 -8.30 -1.99
C ASP A 21 -26.64 -9.28 -3.14
N ALA A 22 -27.51 -9.36 -4.14
CA ALA A 22 -27.29 -10.15 -5.36
C ALA A 22 -25.93 -9.94 -6.06
N PRO A 23 -25.43 -8.70 -6.28
CA PRO A 23 -24.07 -8.47 -6.78
C PRO A 23 -22.99 -9.10 -5.90
N THR A 24 -23.09 -8.90 -4.59
CA THR A 24 -22.19 -9.41 -3.55
C THR A 24 -22.15 -10.95 -3.54
N ALA A 25 -23.30 -11.58 -3.78
CA ALA A 25 -23.49 -13.03 -3.83
C ALA A 25 -22.91 -13.72 -5.08
N ILE A 26 -22.55 -12.96 -6.13
CA ILE A 26 -21.89 -13.50 -7.33
C ILE A 26 -20.37 -13.47 -7.18
N GLU A 27 -19.77 -12.40 -6.64
CA GLU A 27 -18.33 -12.35 -6.40
C GLU A 27 -17.92 -13.30 -5.25
N SER A 28 -18.77 -13.49 -4.23
CA SER A 28 -18.56 -14.51 -3.19
C SER A 28 -18.61 -15.96 -3.71
N LYS A 29 -19.27 -16.20 -4.86
CA LYS A 29 -19.21 -17.49 -5.58
C LYS A 29 -18.00 -17.61 -6.51
N GLU A 30 -17.46 -16.50 -7.04
CA GLU A 30 -16.22 -16.52 -7.84
C GLU A 30 -14.97 -16.76 -6.97
N ASP A 31 -14.94 -16.29 -5.72
CA ASP A 31 -13.81 -16.49 -4.79
C ASP A 31 -13.95 -17.72 -3.88
N ALA A 32 -15.07 -18.45 -3.96
CA ALA A 32 -15.31 -19.68 -3.20
C ALA A 32 -14.30 -20.79 -3.54
N GLY A 33 -13.44 -21.14 -2.57
CA GLY A 33 -12.43 -22.20 -2.71
C GLY A 33 -11.02 -21.71 -3.04
N LEU A 34 -10.78 -20.40 -3.19
CA LEU A 34 -9.44 -19.86 -3.34
C LEU A 34 -8.73 -19.68 -1.98
N SER A 35 -7.44 -20.00 -1.94
CA SER A 35 -6.59 -19.69 -0.78
C SER A 35 -6.54 -18.17 -0.55
N GLN A 36 -6.46 -17.74 0.71
CA GLN A 36 -6.33 -16.33 1.11
C GLN A 36 -5.20 -15.60 0.34
N GLY A 37 -4.05 -16.25 0.14
CA GLY A 37 -2.95 -15.70 -0.65
C GLY A 37 -3.26 -15.55 -2.15
N ALA A 38 -4.10 -16.42 -2.72
CA ALA A 38 -4.56 -16.31 -4.11
C ALA A 38 -5.54 -15.15 -4.29
N ILE A 39 -6.41 -14.89 -3.30
CA ILE A 39 -7.33 -13.74 -3.28
C ILE A 39 -6.55 -12.43 -3.18
N VAL A 40 -5.63 -12.30 -2.22
CA VAL A 40 -4.73 -11.14 -2.07
C VAL A 40 -3.96 -10.89 -3.38
N ARG A 41 -3.38 -11.93 -3.97
CA ARG A 41 -2.68 -11.83 -5.26
C ARG A 41 -3.61 -11.32 -6.37
N ARG A 42 -4.83 -11.87 -6.50
CA ARG A 42 -5.83 -11.45 -7.49
C ARG A 42 -6.22 -9.97 -7.30
N LYS A 43 -6.39 -9.51 -6.07
CA LYS A 43 -6.66 -8.09 -5.76
C LYS A 43 -5.48 -7.19 -6.12
N PHE A 44 -4.26 -7.53 -5.70
CA PHE A 44 -3.05 -6.75 -5.97
C PHE A 44 -2.83 -6.51 -7.48
N PHE A 45 -2.92 -7.57 -8.30
CA PHE A 45 -2.76 -7.45 -9.75
C PHE A 45 -3.89 -6.65 -10.45
N ARG A 46 -5.01 -6.36 -9.78
CA ARG A 46 -6.07 -5.46 -10.28
C ARG A 46 -5.81 -3.99 -9.92
N HIS A 47 -4.87 -3.67 -9.03
CA HIS A 47 -4.55 -2.30 -8.64
C HIS A 47 -3.57 -1.65 -9.62
N THR A 48 -4.10 -0.87 -10.58
CA THR A 48 -3.34 -0.28 -11.68
C THR A 48 -2.15 0.56 -11.22
N GLY A 49 -2.31 1.36 -10.16
CA GLY A 49 -1.23 2.21 -9.63
C GLY A 49 -0.04 1.39 -9.12
N ALA A 50 -0.29 0.33 -8.36
CA ALA A 50 0.75 -0.57 -7.88
C ALA A 50 1.43 -1.33 -9.02
N MET A 51 0.66 -1.77 -10.02
CA MET A 51 1.21 -2.48 -11.18
C MET A 51 2.12 -1.60 -12.03
N VAL A 52 1.72 -0.36 -12.31
CA VAL A 52 2.58 0.62 -13.00
C VAL A 52 3.84 0.88 -12.17
N SER A 53 3.71 1.10 -10.87
CA SER A 53 4.84 1.34 -9.98
C SER A 53 5.80 0.15 -9.85
N MET A 54 5.30 -1.09 -9.82
CA MET A 54 6.13 -2.29 -9.86
C MET A 54 6.95 -2.37 -11.15
N ILE A 55 6.33 -2.04 -12.29
CA ILE A 55 7.01 -2.03 -13.60
C ILE A 55 8.05 -0.91 -13.64
N VAL A 56 7.69 0.32 -13.26
CA VAL A 56 8.60 1.48 -13.27
C VAL A 56 9.76 1.29 -12.29
N LEU A 57 9.51 0.84 -11.07
CA LEU A 57 10.56 0.54 -10.09
C LEU A 57 11.45 -0.62 -10.55
N GLY A 58 10.87 -1.65 -11.17
CA GLY A 58 11.60 -2.76 -11.78
C GLY A 58 12.51 -2.31 -12.92
N LEU A 59 12.03 -1.41 -13.79
CA LEU A 59 12.83 -0.80 -14.86
C LEU A 59 13.93 0.12 -14.33
N VAL A 60 13.65 0.94 -13.31
CA VAL A 60 14.64 1.81 -12.65
C VAL A 60 15.74 0.97 -11.98
N ALA A 61 15.36 -0.11 -11.28
CA ALA A 61 16.31 -1.05 -10.70
C ALA A 61 17.12 -1.75 -11.79
N LEU A 62 16.47 -2.31 -12.82
CA LEU A 62 17.15 -2.97 -13.93
C LEU A 62 18.13 -2.03 -14.63
N LEU A 63 17.74 -0.78 -14.91
CA LEU A 63 18.61 0.23 -15.51
C LEU A 63 19.82 0.52 -14.62
N ALA A 64 19.61 0.82 -13.34
CA ALA A 64 20.69 1.15 -12.42
C ALA A 64 21.66 -0.02 -12.18
N PHE A 65 21.14 -1.24 -12.01
CA PHE A 65 21.96 -2.44 -11.78
C PHE A 65 22.67 -2.93 -13.05
N THR A 66 22.05 -2.84 -14.23
CA THR A 66 22.72 -3.22 -15.50
C THR A 66 23.71 -2.17 -15.98
N ALA A 67 23.42 -0.87 -15.83
CA ALA A 67 24.28 0.21 -16.32
C ALA A 67 25.63 0.25 -15.59
N GLN A 68 25.63 0.17 -14.26
CA GLN A 68 26.87 0.18 -13.45
C GLN A 68 27.39 -1.23 -13.10
N GLY A 69 26.61 -2.29 -13.32
CA GLY A 69 26.99 -3.66 -12.98
C GLY A 69 26.83 -3.99 -11.50
N VAL A 70 27.13 -5.25 -11.17
CA VAL A 70 26.98 -5.82 -9.82
C VAL A 70 28.17 -6.71 -9.48
N GLY A 71 28.95 -6.30 -8.48
CA GLY A 71 30.12 -7.05 -8.01
C GLY A 71 31.13 -7.29 -9.14
N PRO A 72 31.43 -8.55 -9.51
CA PRO A 72 32.37 -8.88 -10.58
C PRO A 72 31.80 -8.70 -12.00
N ILE A 73 30.49 -8.49 -12.15
CA ILE A 73 29.85 -8.31 -13.46
C ILE A 73 29.92 -6.82 -13.82
N PRO A 74 30.72 -6.41 -14.82
CA PRO A 74 30.77 -5.02 -15.27
C PRO A 74 29.43 -4.61 -15.88
N GLY A 75 29.06 -3.34 -15.72
CA GLY A 75 27.89 -2.78 -16.37
C GLY A 75 28.11 -2.56 -17.87
N TRP A 76 27.02 -2.34 -18.60
CA TRP A 76 27.10 -2.00 -20.04
C TRP A 76 27.43 -0.52 -20.29
N TRP A 77 27.39 0.34 -19.26
CA TRP A 77 27.72 1.75 -19.40
C TRP A 77 29.24 1.97 -19.45
N ILE A 78 29.69 2.74 -20.44
CA ILE A 78 31.12 2.92 -20.75
C ILE A 78 31.84 3.74 -19.67
N HIS A 79 31.14 4.69 -19.04
CA HIS A 79 31.73 5.60 -18.06
C HIS A 79 31.56 5.12 -16.61
N ASN A 80 32.61 5.28 -15.81
CA ASN A 80 32.60 4.97 -14.38
C ASN A 80 32.17 6.21 -13.58
N HIS A 81 31.41 6.01 -12.50
CA HIS A 81 30.92 7.06 -11.60
C HIS A 81 32.02 7.83 -10.85
N VAL A 82 33.25 7.30 -10.77
CA VAL A 82 34.40 7.95 -10.12
C VAL A 82 35.28 8.70 -11.14
N SER A 83 35.40 8.18 -12.36
CA SER A 83 36.36 8.62 -13.37
C SER A 83 36.00 9.97 -13.99
N SER A 84 37.00 10.84 -14.10
CA SER A 84 36.96 12.13 -14.79
C SER A 84 37.52 12.01 -16.21
N GLY A 85 36.79 12.50 -17.21
CA GLY A 85 37.26 12.66 -18.60
C GLY A 85 37.40 14.14 -19.00
N PRO A 86 37.71 14.43 -20.28
CA PRO A 86 37.56 15.78 -20.81
C PRO A 86 36.07 16.18 -20.83
N VAL A 87 35.80 17.47 -20.63
CA VAL A 87 34.44 18.03 -20.74
C VAL A 87 34.11 18.20 -22.22
N VAL A 88 33.09 17.48 -22.72
CA VAL A 88 32.75 17.38 -24.15
C VAL A 88 31.97 18.61 -24.63
N ASN A 89 30.92 18.99 -23.90
CA ASN A 89 30.07 20.14 -24.21
C ASN A 89 30.39 21.32 -23.29
N PRO A 90 30.21 22.59 -23.72
CA PRO A 90 30.38 23.76 -22.85
C PRO A 90 29.62 23.61 -21.53
N GLY A 91 30.32 23.76 -20.40
CA GLY A 91 29.76 23.60 -19.06
C GLY A 91 29.28 22.18 -18.73
N GLY A 92 29.67 21.14 -19.48
CA GLY A 92 29.20 19.77 -19.25
C GLY A 92 27.74 19.55 -19.60
N ALA A 93 27.20 20.29 -20.58
CA ALA A 93 25.82 20.14 -21.02
C ALA A 93 25.50 18.70 -21.51
N PRO A 94 24.29 18.18 -21.31
CA PRO A 94 23.92 16.82 -21.71
C PRO A 94 24.10 16.58 -23.21
N THR A 95 24.58 15.39 -23.59
CA THR A 95 24.85 15.03 -25.00
C THR A 95 23.64 14.44 -25.73
N TRP A 96 22.52 14.22 -25.05
CA TRP A 96 21.34 13.65 -25.70
C TRP A 96 20.76 14.65 -26.70
N THR A 97 20.37 14.14 -27.86
CA THR A 97 19.76 14.92 -28.93
C THR A 97 18.40 14.33 -29.28
N LEU A 98 17.37 15.18 -29.24
CA LEU A 98 16.02 14.84 -29.70
C LEU A 98 15.86 15.03 -31.22
N ALA A 99 16.91 15.47 -31.91
CA ALA A 99 16.99 15.50 -33.36
C ALA A 99 16.96 14.06 -33.93
N ASN A 100 16.63 13.92 -35.21
CA ASN A 100 16.56 12.62 -35.88
C ASN A 100 17.90 12.31 -36.58
N PRO A 101 18.61 11.21 -36.27
CA PRO A 101 18.24 10.12 -35.35
C PRO A 101 18.47 10.46 -33.87
N PHE A 102 17.55 10.02 -33.01
CA PHE A 102 17.68 10.15 -31.56
C PHE A 102 18.96 9.47 -31.08
N SER A 103 19.79 10.21 -30.35
CA SER A 103 21.01 9.69 -29.74
C SER A 103 21.09 10.14 -28.28
N LEU A 104 21.41 9.20 -27.39
CA LEU A 104 21.71 9.47 -25.98
C LEU A 104 23.05 10.22 -25.82
N GLY A 105 23.97 10.03 -26.78
CA GLY A 105 25.36 10.48 -26.70
C GLY A 105 26.16 9.82 -25.56
N GLU A 106 27.38 10.30 -25.35
CA GLU A 106 28.32 9.75 -24.35
C GLU A 106 27.98 10.15 -22.90
N HIS A 107 27.35 11.30 -22.70
CA HIS A 107 26.97 11.86 -21.40
C HIS A 107 25.49 12.30 -21.36
N PRO A 108 24.53 11.36 -21.29
CA PRO A 108 23.10 11.66 -21.39
C PRO A 108 22.57 12.56 -20.26
N PHE A 109 23.19 12.54 -19.08
CA PHE A 109 22.81 13.43 -17.97
C PHE A 109 23.79 14.60 -17.77
N GLY A 110 24.70 14.82 -18.73
CA GLY A 110 25.76 15.83 -18.68
C GLY A 110 26.98 15.38 -17.88
N GLN A 111 27.94 16.30 -17.76
CA GLN A 111 29.18 16.13 -17.00
C GLN A 111 29.32 17.20 -15.92
N ASP A 112 30.10 16.87 -14.91
CA ASP A 112 30.51 17.80 -13.85
C ASP A 112 31.70 18.70 -14.27
N ASP A 113 32.11 19.66 -13.43
CA ASP A 113 33.22 20.60 -13.69
C ASP A 113 34.55 19.89 -13.99
N ILE A 114 34.74 18.73 -13.37
CA ILE A 114 35.89 17.84 -13.54
C ILE A 114 35.62 16.70 -14.55
N GLY A 115 34.60 16.83 -15.41
CA GLY A 115 34.33 15.89 -16.49
C GLY A 115 33.88 14.49 -16.06
N ARG A 116 33.36 14.32 -14.84
CA ARG A 116 32.71 13.07 -14.39
C ARG A 116 31.34 12.92 -15.06
N ASP A 117 31.03 11.72 -15.54
CA ASP A 117 29.73 11.41 -16.16
C ASP A 117 28.60 11.38 -15.13
N ASN A 118 27.61 12.27 -15.27
CA ASN A 118 26.50 12.35 -14.32
C ASN A 118 25.53 11.16 -14.45
N PHE A 119 25.45 10.50 -15.61
CA PHE A 119 24.58 9.32 -15.77
C PHE A 119 25.06 8.15 -14.89
N ALA A 120 26.35 7.82 -14.98
CA ALA A 120 27.00 6.84 -14.11
C ALA A 120 26.81 7.17 -12.63
N ARG A 121 26.95 8.45 -12.24
CA ARG A 121 26.77 8.92 -10.86
C ARG A 121 25.33 8.74 -10.37
N VAL A 122 24.33 9.17 -11.15
CA VAL A 122 22.90 9.00 -10.79
C VAL A 122 22.54 7.52 -10.72
N MET A 123 22.95 6.70 -11.70
CA MET A 123 22.71 5.25 -11.66
C MET A 123 23.34 4.59 -10.44
N LYS A 124 24.56 5.00 -10.05
CA LYS A 124 25.19 4.49 -8.84
C LYS A 124 24.46 4.92 -7.57
N GLY A 125 24.00 6.17 -7.53
CA GLY A 125 23.13 6.68 -6.46
C GLY A 125 21.83 5.89 -6.33
N THR A 126 21.17 5.58 -7.45
CA THR A 126 19.96 4.76 -7.48
C THR A 126 20.20 3.34 -6.94
N GLN A 127 21.30 2.67 -7.31
CA GLN A 127 21.65 1.36 -6.73
C GLN A 127 21.75 1.44 -5.20
N ILE A 128 22.44 2.46 -4.69
CA ILE A 128 22.71 2.62 -3.25
C ILE A 128 21.43 2.97 -2.49
N SER A 129 20.63 3.95 -2.93
CA SER A 129 19.38 4.31 -2.26
C SER A 129 18.36 3.17 -2.27
N LEU A 130 18.26 2.39 -3.36
CA LEU A 130 17.41 1.18 -3.38
C LEU A 130 17.90 0.12 -2.39
N MET A 131 19.21 -0.13 -2.31
CA MET A 131 19.77 -1.10 -1.37
C MET A 131 19.57 -0.67 0.09
N VAL A 132 19.81 0.60 0.40
CA VAL A 132 19.61 1.16 1.76
C VAL A 132 18.14 1.05 2.17
N MET A 133 17.20 1.42 1.29
CA MET A 133 15.76 1.26 1.54
C MET A 133 15.40 -0.19 1.90
N VAL A 134 15.84 -1.18 1.10
CA VAL A 134 15.53 -2.60 1.34
C VAL A 134 16.09 -3.07 2.68
N ILE A 135 17.32 -2.67 3.02
CA ILE A 135 17.96 -3.05 4.30
C ILE A 135 17.24 -2.40 5.49
N ILE A 136 16.83 -1.13 5.38
CA ILE A 136 16.03 -0.44 6.41
C ILE A 136 14.71 -1.18 6.61
N GLY A 137 13.99 -1.47 5.52
CA GLY A 137 12.71 -2.18 5.56
C GLY A 137 12.83 -3.57 6.18
N ALA A 138 13.81 -4.37 5.76
CA ALA A 138 14.05 -5.71 6.28
C ALA A 138 14.44 -5.69 7.77
N THR A 139 15.34 -4.80 8.17
CA THR A 139 15.78 -4.66 9.58
C THR A 139 14.62 -4.19 10.46
N ALA A 140 13.86 -3.19 10.01
CA ALA A 140 12.69 -2.70 10.72
C ALA A 140 11.60 -3.76 10.82
N LEU A 141 11.37 -4.56 9.76
CA LEU A 141 10.44 -5.70 9.76
C LEU A 141 10.84 -6.73 10.80
N VAL A 142 12.10 -7.18 10.81
CA VAL A 142 12.56 -8.23 11.74
C VAL A 142 12.49 -7.75 13.19
N ILE A 143 13.08 -6.60 13.51
CA ILE A 143 13.10 -6.08 14.89
C ILE A 143 11.69 -5.68 15.34
N GLY A 144 10.97 -4.95 14.49
CA GLY A 144 9.65 -4.42 14.79
C GLY A 144 8.61 -5.52 14.99
N THR A 145 8.59 -6.51 14.10
CA THR A 145 7.67 -7.66 14.24
C THR A 145 8.02 -8.49 15.46
N THR A 146 9.30 -8.75 15.74
CA THR A 146 9.71 -9.54 16.91
C THR A 146 9.32 -8.85 18.22
N ILE A 147 9.66 -7.57 18.39
CA ILE A 147 9.36 -6.82 19.62
C ILE A 147 7.85 -6.61 19.78
N GLY A 148 7.16 -6.25 18.70
CA GLY A 148 5.70 -6.09 18.69
C GLY A 148 4.95 -7.38 19.02
N ALA A 149 5.38 -8.51 18.44
CA ALA A 149 4.78 -9.82 18.70
C ALA A 149 4.94 -10.24 20.17
N LEU A 150 6.15 -10.13 20.72
CA LEU A 150 6.42 -10.48 22.13
C LEU A 150 5.62 -9.59 23.10
N ALA A 151 5.60 -8.27 22.86
CA ALA A 151 4.86 -7.32 23.68
C ALA A 151 3.33 -7.56 23.60
N GLY A 152 2.79 -7.74 22.39
CA GLY A 152 1.37 -7.97 22.16
C GLY A 152 0.87 -9.33 22.68
N TYR A 153 1.69 -10.39 22.55
CA TYR A 153 1.30 -11.73 22.98
C TYR A 153 1.32 -11.88 24.51
N TYR A 154 2.43 -11.55 25.17
CA TYR A 154 2.60 -11.83 26.60
C TYR A 154 1.90 -10.84 27.54
N ARG A 155 1.69 -9.57 27.12
CA ARG A 155 1.18 -8.47 27.96
C ARG A 155 2.02 -8.28 29.26
N GLY A 156 1.50 -7.50 30.21
CA GLY A 156 2.08 -7.34 31.55
C GLY A 156 3.42 -6.62 31.57
N TRP A 157 4.34 -7.09 32.41
CA TRP A 157 5.64 -6.42 32.61
C TRP A 157 6.55 -6.46 31.36
N LEU A 158 6.55 -7.56 30.60
CA LEU A 158 7.36 -7.66 29.38
C LEU A 158 6.91 -6.64 28.33
N ASP A 159 5.60 -6.50 28.16
CA ASP A 159 4.99 -5.46 27.31
C ASP A 159 5.39 -4.05 27.78
N GLY A 160 5.23 -3.76 29.07
CA GLY A 160 5.63 -2.48 29.66
C GLY A 160 7.12 -2.15 29.47
N LEU A 161 8.01 -3.13 29.61
CA LEU A 161 9.44 -2.96 29.40
C LEU A 161 9.78 -2.70 27.93
N LEU A 162 9.27 -3.54 27.01
CA LEU A 162 9.53 -3.43 25.57
C LEU A 162 8.97 -2.12 25.01
N MET A 163 7.77 -1.70 25.44
CA MET A 163 7.21 -0.42 25.04
C MET A 163 7.98 0.76 25.64
N ARG A 164 8.44 0.68 26.90
CA ARG A 164 9.28 1.75 27.49
C ARG A 164 10.61 1.91 26.74
N ILE A 165 11.23 0.82 26.29
CA ILE A 165 12.41 0.86 25.42
C ILE A 165 12.04 1.53 24.08
N THR A 166 10.94 1.10 23.45
CA THR A 166 10.43 1.65 22.19
C THR A 166 10.20 3.17 22.28
N ASP A 167 9.60 3.64 23.37
CA ASP A 167 9.33 5.06 23.65
C ASP A 167 10.64 5.85 23.83
N GLY A 168 11.65 5.23 24.46
CA GLY A 168 13.00 5.80 24.63
C GLY A 168 13.77 6.00 23.31
N PHE A 169 13.46 5.23 22.26
CA PHE A 169 13.98 5.50 20.91
C PHE A 169 13.20 6.63 20.21
N ILE A 170 11.87 6.67 20.36
CA ILE A 170 11.00 7.63 19.68
C ILE A 170 11.17 9.07 20.21
N ILE A 171 11.58 9.25 21.47
CA ILE A 171 11.83 10.59 22.04
C ILE A 171 13.00 11.34 21.38
N VAL A 172 13.92 10.62 20.72
CA VAL A 172 15.10 11.21 20.08
C VAL A 172 14.81 11.47 18.59
N PRO A 173 14.97 12.69 18.07
CA PRO A 173 14.69 12.98 16.66
C PRO A 173 15.52 12.09 15.71
N THR A 174 14.84 11.32 14.84
CA THR A 174 15.49 10.32 13.98
C THR A 174 16.57 10.92 13.08
N ILE A 175 16.40 12.16 12.61
CA ILE A 175 17.41 12.88 11.82
C ILE A 175 18.67 13.14 12.65
N VAL A 176 18.54 13.49 13.94
CA VAL A 176 19.70 13.73 14.83
C VAL A 176 20.46 12.43 15.08
N VAL A 177 19.74 11.33 15.37
CA VAL A 177 20.37 10.02 15.59
C VAL A 177 21.06 9.53 14.30
N GLY A 178 20.37 9.60 13.16
CA GLY A 178 20.94 9.27 11.85
C GLY A 178 22.15 10.12 11.49
N ALA A 179 22.13 11.41 11.83
CA ALA A 179 23.24 12.32 11.55
C ALA A 179 24.49 12.02 12.40
N ILE A 180 24.30 11.75 13.69
CA ILE A 180 25.38 11.36 14.61
C ILE A 180 25.98 10.03 14.17
N LEU A 181 25.13 9.02 13.89
CA LEU A 181 25.60 7.69 13.53
C LEU A 181 26.26 7.67 12.15
N GLY A 182 25.72 8.36 11.15
CA GLY A 182 26.39 8.51 9.86
C GLY A 182 27.73 9.23 9.94
N LYS A 183 27.89 10.22 10.85
CA LYS A 183 29.19 10.83 11.16
C LYS A 183 30.16 9.85 11.82
N LEU A 184 29.70 9.01 12.75
CA LEU A 184 30.53 8.03 13.46
C LEU A 184 30.97 6.88 12.54
N ILE A 185 30.03 6.30 11.78
CA ILE A 185 30.26 5.16 10.87
C ILE A 185 31.08 5.60 9.65
N GLY A 186 30.88 6.82 9.16
CA GLY A 186 31.68 7.41 8.07
C GLY A 186 33.04 7.99 8.50
N GLY A 187 33.46 7.81 9.76
CA GLY A 187 34.76 8.26 10.26
C GLY A 187 35.87 7.24 9.97
N PRO A 188 37.11 7.66 9.65
CA PRO A 188 38.22 6.75 9.33
C PRO A 188 38.61 5.82 10.48
N SER A 189 38.27 6.19 11.72
CA SER A 189 38.56 5.39 12.93
C SER A 189 37.55 4.26 13.19
N PHE A 190 36.41 4.21 12.50
CA PHE A 190 35.38 3.20 12.75
C PHE A 190 35.57 1.98 11.85
N SER A 191 36.27 0.98 12.37
CA SER A 191 36.49 -0.32 11.70
C SER A 191 35.58 -1.39 12.28
N PHE A 192 34.74 -2.00 11.46
CA PHE A 192 33.97 -3.19 11.86
C PHE A 192 34.78 -4.44 11.49
N PHE A 193 35.08 -5.30 12.47
CA PHE A 193 35.87 -6.53 12.27
C PHE A 193 37.24 -6.33 11.57
N GLY A 194 37.85 -5.14 11.70
CA GLY A 194 39.15 -4.82 11.11
C GLY A 194 39.12 -4.54 9.60
N LEU A 195 37.94 -4.49 8.97
CA LEU A 195 37.78 -4.12 7.57
C LEU A 195 37.45 -2.62 7.41
N PRO A 196 37.96 -1.95 6.36
CA PRO A 196 37.64 -0.55 6.10
C PRO A 196 36.16 -0.39 5.71
N LEU A 197 35.39 0.32 6.55
CA LEU A 197 33.95 0.53 6.34
C LEU A 197 33.60 1.36 5.11
N SER A 198 34.55 1.99 4.42
CA SER A 198 34.31 2.78 3.19
C SER A 198 33.61 1.99 2.08
N SER A 199 33.69 0.66 2.08
CA SER A 199 32.94 -0.22 1.17
C SER A 199 31.54 -0.62 1.68
N TYR A 200 31.31 -0.53 2.99
CA TYR A 200 30.11 -1.02 3.68
C TYR A 200 29.29 0.11 4.36
N LEU A 201 29.55 1.38 4.04
CA LEU A 201 28.82 2.52 4.61
C LEU A 201 27.32 2.44 4.32
N ALA A 202 26.91 2.18 3.08
CA ALA A 202 25.50 2.00 2.71
C ALA A 202 24.76 0.90 3.51
N PRO A 203 25.19 -0.37 3.54
CA PRO A 203 24.48 -1.40 4.30
C PRO A 203 24.49 -1.14 5.81
N MET A 204 25.56 -0.56 6.37
CA MET A 204 25.63 -0.19 7.79
C MET A 204 24.67 0.95 8.13
N LEU A 205 24.60 2.00 7.30
CA LEU A 205 23.62 3.08 7.45
C LEU A 205 22.19 2.54 7.40
N GLY A 206 21.90 1.60 6.47
CA GLY A 206 20.60 0.96 6.36
C GLY A 206 20.23 0.12 7.59
N LEU A 207 21.16 -0.71 8.09
CA LEU A 207 20.97 -1.52 9.29
C LEU A 207 20.69 -0.63 10.51
N VAL A 208 21.44 0.46 10.66
CA VAL A 208 21.32 1.39 11.78
C VAL A 208 20.02 2.20 11.72
N LEU A 209 19.63 2.71 10.55
CA LEU A 209 18.36 3.44 10.39
C LEU A 209 17.15 2.50 10.57
N GLY A 210 17.22 1.26 10.09
CA GLY A 210 16.22 0.23 10.41
C GLY A 210 16.15 -0.10 11.92
N GLY A 211 17.31 -0.10 12.58
CA GLY A 211 17.47 -0.21 14.04
C GLY A 211 16.91 0.97 14.86
N ILE A 212 16.43 2.03 14.22
CA ILE A 212 15.72 3.16 14.85
C ILE A 212 14.25 3.20 14.42
N LEU A 213 13.98 2.93 13.14
CA LEU A 213 12.64 3.02 12.54
C LEU A 213 11.71 1.83 12.87
N TRP A 214 12.23 0.71 13.39
CA TRP A 214 11.42 -0.45 13.81
C TRP A 214 10.31 -0.11 14.83
N THR A 215 10.49 0.96 15.59
CA THR A 215 9.66 1.35 16.74
C THR A 215 8.20 1.61 16.36
N GLY A 216 7.95 2.26 15.23
CA GLY A 216 6.59 2.47 14.71
C GLY A 216 5.92 1.16 14.32
N LEU A 217 6.64 0.26 13.66
CA LEU A 217 6.14 -1.06 13.28
C LEU A 217 5.85 -1.94 14.51
N ALA A 218 6.72 -1.93 15.53
CA ALA A 218 6.48 -2.68 16.77
C ALA A 218 5.19 -2.28 17.48
N ARG A 219 4.87 -0.98 17.55
CA ARG A 219 3.60 -0.51 18.14
C ARG A 219 2.38 -1.03 17.36
N LEU A 220 2.45 -1.04 16.04
CA LEU A 220 1.37 -1.53 15.17
C LEU A 220 1.19 -3.05 15.29
N VAL A 221 2.29 -3.81 15.22
CA VAL A 221 2.28 -5.27 15.37
C VAL A 221 1.81 -5.67 16.77
N ARG A 222 2.20 -4.94 17.83
CA ARG A 222 1.68 -5.13 19.18
C ARG A 222 0.15 -5.03 19.23
N GLY A 223 -0.42 -3.97 18.64
CA GLY A 223 -1.86 -3.77 18.59
C GLY A 223 -2.59 -4.92 17.88
N GLU A 224 -2.08 -5.31 16.71
CA GLU A 224 -2.62 -6.43 15.93
C GLU A 224 -2.53 -7.77 16.68
N PHE A 225 -1.40 -8.05 17.33
CA PHE A 225 -1.22 -9.26 18.14
C PHE A 225 -2.15 -9.28 19.36
N MET A 226 -2.38 -8.13 20.01
CA MET A 226 -3.35 -8.05 21.10
C MET A 226 -4.78 -8.36 20.63
N ALA A 227 -5.19 -7.83 19.47
CA ALA A 227 -6.52 -8.06 18.91
C ALA A 227 -6.72 -9.49 18.39
N LEU A 228 -5.71 -10.10 17.77
CA LEU A 228 -5.78 -11.47 17.27
C LEU A 228 -5.71 -12.51 18.39
N ARG A 229 -5.00 -12.23 19.49
CA ARG A 229 -4.91 -13.11 20.65
C ARG A 229 -6.25 -13.31 21.37
N GLU A 230 -7.20 -12.37 21.20
CA GLU A 230 -8.55 -12.42 21.77
C GLU A 230 -9.60 -13.01 20.80
N ARG A 231 -9.16 -13.73 19.76
CA ARG A 231 -10.05 -14.39 18.79
C ARG A 231 -10.24 -15.87 19.13
N GLU A 232 -11.45 -16.37 18.89
CA GLU A 232 -11.89 -17.75 19.14
C GLU A 232 -10.96 -18.84 18.57
N PHE A 233 -10.25 -18.58 17.46
CA PHE A 233 -9.29 -19.52 16.89
C PHE A 233 -8.05 -19.72 17.78
N VAL A 234 -7.66 -18.71 18.57
CA VAL A 234 -6.57 -18.80 19.54
C VAL A 234 -7.01 -19.59 20.76
N ASP A 235 -8.23 -19.36 21.25
CA ASP A 235 -8.81 -20.14 22.36
C ASP A 235 -8.97 -21.62 21.96
N SER A 236 -9.47 -21.88 20.75
CA SER A 236 -9.58 -23.23 20.18
C SER A 236 -8.21 -23.93 20.08
N ALA A 237 -7.17 -23.22 19.65
CA ALA A 237 -5.80 -23.74 19.61
C ALA A 237 -5.24 -24.01 21.01
N ARG A 238 -5.53 -23.14 21.98
CA ARG A 238 -5.11 -23.29 23.39
C ARG A 238 -5.80 -24.49 24.07
N VAL A 239 -7.10 -24.67 23.86
CA VAL A 239 -7.86 -25.87 24.31
C VAL A 239 -7.33 -27.14 23.65
N SER A 240 -6.86 -27.05 22.40
CA SER A 240 -6.18 -28.15 21.69
C SER A 240 -4.74 -28.42 22.14
N GLY A 241 -4.27 -27.79 23.23
CA GLY A 241 -2.93 -28.00 23.79
C GLY A 241 -1.78 -27.36 23.01
N ALA A 242 -2.05 -26.39 22.12
CA ALA A 242 -0.97 -25.67 21.43
C ALA A 242 -0.21 -24.75 22.41
N GLY A 243 1.11 -24.92 22.49
CA GLY A 243 1.98 -24.02 23.26
C GLY A 243 2.10 -22.63 22.64
N ASP A 244 2.43 -21.63 23.46
CA ASP A 244 2.45 -20.21 23.09
C ASP A 244 3.22 -19.92 21.79
N PHE A 245 4.42 -20.49 21.61
CA PHE A 245 5.23 -20.28 20.39
C PHE A 245 4.52 -20.83 19.14
N ARG A 246 3.82 -21.97 19.26
CA ARG A 246 3.03 -22.56 18.16
C ARG A 246 1.84 -21.65 17.83
N ILE A 247 1.12 -21.15 18.84
CA ILE A 247 0.03 -20.19 18.65
C ILE A 247 0.54 -18.94 17.93
N MET A 248 1.65 -18.38 18.40
CA MET A 248 2.22 -17.14 17.88
C MET A 248 2.64 -17.27 16.40
N PHE A 249 3.41 -18.31 16.03
CA PHE A 249 3.93 -18.46 14.67
C PHE A 249 2.97 -19.17 13.69
N THR A 250 2.04 -20.01 14.18
CA THR A 250 1.13 -20.80 13.31
C THR A 250 -0.24 -20.17 13.15
N HIS A 251 -0.70 -19.37 14.12
CA HIS A 251 -2.06 -18.83 14.13
C HIS A 251 -2.10 -17.31 14.13
N ILE A 252 -1.34 -16.62 14.99
CA ILE A 252 -1.40 -15.15 15.07
C ILE A 252 -0.59 -14.51 13.94
N LEU A 253 0.72 -14.78 13.85
CA LEU A 253 1.61 -14.14 12.87
C LEU A 253 1.11 -14.27 11.42
N PRO A 254 0.63 -15.43 10.92
CA PRO A 254 0.11 -15.55 9.55
C PRO A 254 -1.10 -14.65 9.27
N ASN A 255 -1.96 -14.41 10.28
CA ASN A 255 -3.09 -13.49 10.16
C ASN A 255 -2.65 -12.01 10.21
N SER A 256 -1.54 -11.70 10.91
CA SER A 256 -0.96 -10.34 10.94
C SER A 256 -0.13 -9.98 9.69
N VAL A 257 0.23 -10.94 8.82
CA VAL A 257 1.16 -10.72 7.69
C VAL A 257 0.73 -9.54 6.80
N GLY A 258 -0.57 -9.36 6.54
CA GLY A 258 -1.05 -8.25 5.74
C GLY A 258 -0.73 -6.89 6.35
N VAL A 259 -1.02 -6.72 7.65
CA VAL A 259 -0.71 -5.50 8.40
C VAL A 259 0.81 -5.25 8.45
N ILE A 260 1.60 -6.30 8.67
CA ILE A 260 3.07 -6.21 8.73
C ILE A 260 3.64 -5.74 7.39
N ILE A 261 3.31 -6.43 6.28
CA ILE A 261 3.85 -6.13 4.95
C ILE A 261 3.49 -4.71 4.50
N VAL A 262 2.22 -4.32 4.65
CA VAL A 262 1.74 -2.98 4.26
C VAL A 262 2.52 -1.90 5.01
N ASN A 263 2.62 -2.00 6.34
CA ASN A 263 3.33 -1.00 7.13
C ASN A 263 4.85 -1.01 6.90
N THR A 264 5.46 -2.17 6.60
CA THR A 264 6.86 -2.21 6.15
C THR A 264 7.06 -1.46 4.85
N THR A 265 6.18 -1.59 3.85
CA THR A 265 6.32 -0.84 2.58
C THR A 265 6.14 0.67 2.74
N LEU A 266 5.21 1.10 3.61
CA LEU A 266 5.07 2.52 3.95
C LEU A 266 6.30 3.07 4.70
N LEU A 267 6.89 2.27 5.59
CA LEU A 267 8.16 2.60 6.27
C LEU A 267 9.32 2.71 5.27
N MET A 268 9.39 1.81 4.27
CA MET A 268 10.41 1.87 3.21
C MET A 268 10.30 3.15 2.37
N SER A 269 9.08 3.61 2.07
CA SER A 269 8.88 4.91 1.41
C SER A 269 9.45 6.09 2.23
N GLN A 270 9.09 6.15 3.53
CA GLN A 270 9.62 7.16 4.44
C GLN A 270 11.16 7.08 4.58
N ALA A 271 11.71 5.86 4.55
CA ALA A 271 13.14 5.61 4.63
C ALA A 271 13.94 6.18 3.44
N ILE A 272 13.40 6.16 2.22
CA ILE A 272 14.05 6.78 1.04
C ILE A 272 14.21 8.29 1.24
N VAL A 273 13.13 8.95 1.70
CA VAL A 273 13.14 10.40 1.94
C VAL A 273 14.09 10.75 3.09
N LEU A 274 14.13 9.93 4.15
CA LEU A 274 15.05 10.10 5.27
C LEU A 274 16.52 9.89 4.86
N GLU A 275 16.85 8.85 4.10
CA GLU A 275 18.20 8.62 3.56
C GLU A 275 18.63 9.79 2.70
N THR A 276 17.77 10.20 1.77
CA THR A 276 17.99 11.36 0.90
C THR A 276 18.27 12.62 1.72
N ALA A 277 17.46 12.91 2.74
CA ALA A 277 17.63 14.08 3.60
C ALA A 277 18.93 14.03 4.42
N LEU A 278 19.28 12.87 4.99
CA LEU A 278 20.54 12.69 5.72
C LEU A 278 21.76 12.84 4.81
N SER A 279 21.72 12.24 3.62
CA SER A 279 22.77 12.37 2.60
C SER A 279 22.88 13.80 2.07
N PHE A 280 21.74 14.49 1.87
CA PHE A 280 21.71 15.90 1.48
C PHE A 280 22.27 16.84 2.55
N LEU A 281 22.04 16.54 3.84
CA LEU A 281 22.67 17.25 4.96
C LEU A 281 24.15 16.87 5.18
N GLY A 282 24.72 16.01 4.32
CA GLY A 282 26.11 15.58 4.42
C GLY A 282 26.40 14.59 5.56
N PHE A 283 25.37 13.98 6.17
CA PHE A 283 25.53 12.98 7.23
C PHE A 283 25.22 11.54 6.80
N GLY A 284 24.57 11.32 5.65
CA GLY A 284 24.26 9.99 5.13
C GLY A 284 25.44 9.36 4.38
N ILE A 285 25.20 8.93 3.14
CA ILE A 285 26.25 8.43 2.24
C ILE A 285 27.23 9.56 1.91
N ARG A 286 28.52 9.22 1.84
CA ARG A 286 29.62 10.17 1.61
C ARG A 286 30.63 9.60 0.60
N PRO A 287 31.41 10.45 -0.09
CA PRO A 287 32.53 10.02 -0.92
C PRO A 287 33.46 9.05 -0.15
N PRO A 288 33.93 7.94 -0.77
CA PRO A 288 33.86 7.62 -2.19
C PRO A 288 32.53 7.00 -2.67
N GLN A 289 31.59 6.72 -1.77
CA GLN A 289 30.24 6.28 -2.18
C GLN A 289 29.44 7.48 -2.72
N ILE A 290 28.33 7.18 -3.40
CA ILE A 290 27.43 8.16 -4.02
C ILE A 290 25.98 7.75 -3.72
N SER A 291 25.17 8.64 -3.17
CA SER A 291 23.70 8.51 -3.15
C SER A 291 23.02 9.65 -3.90
N LEU A 292 21.72 9.50 -4.19
CA LEU A 292 20.96 10.55 -4.88
C LEU A 292 20.89 11.84 -4.05
N GLY A 293 20.71 11.74 -2.72
CA GLY A 293 20.73 12.90 -1.82
C GLY A 293 22.08 13.60 -1.74
N GLN A 294 23.19 12.85 -1.82
CA GLN A 294 24.54 13.40 -1.88
C GLN A 294 24.78 14.19 -3.18
N LEU A 295 24.31 13.71 -4.33
CA LEU A 295 24.43 14.44 -5.61
C LEU A 295 23.66 15.77 -5.58
N ILE A 296 22.49 15.81 -4.94
CA ILE A 296 21.72 17.04 -4.73
C ILE A 296 22.50 18.06 -3.88
N ASN A 297 23.23 17.60 -2.86
CA ASN A 297 24.10 18.45 -2.04
C ASN A 297 25.28 19.00 -2.86
N GLU A 298 25.99 18.12 -3.57
CA GLU A 298 27.19 18.46 -4.35
C GLU A 298 26.89 19.48 -5.47
N TYR A 299 25.73 19.38 -6.12
CA TYR A 299 25.34 20.24 -7.24
C TYR A 299 24.47 21.44 -6.86
N GLN A 300 24.27 21.72 -5.56
CA GLN A 300 23.42 22.84 -5.12
C GLN A 300 23.94 24.20 -5.61
N SER A 301 25.25 24.44 -5.55
CA SER A 301 25.88 25.68 -6.03
C SER A 301 25.85 25.81 -7.56
N ALA A 302 25.82 24.68 -8.28
CA ALA A 302 25.77 24.61 -9.72
C ALA A 302 24.35 24.79 -10.30
N PHE A 303 23.31 24.83 -9.47
CA PHE A 303 21.92 24.83 -9.94
C PHE A 303 21.58 25.95 -10.92
N SER A 304 22.09 27.17 -10.70
CA SER A 304 21.84 28.33 -11.56
C SER A 304 22.56 28.29 -12.92
N THR A 305 23.55 27.42 -13.10
CA THR A 305 24.38 27.36 -14.32
C THR A 305 24.29 26.01 -15.04
N ARG A 306 24.14 24.91 -14.30
CA ARG A 306 24.09 23.52 -14.80
C ARG A 306 22.94 22.73 -14.14
N PRO A 307 21.67 23.18 -14.27
CA PRO A 307 20.54 22.62 -13.53
C PRO A 307 20.30 21.12 -13.79
N TRP A 308 20.70 20.59 -14.95
CA TRP A 308 20.55 19.16 -15.30
C TRP A 308 21.24 18.23 -14.30
N LEU A 309 22.35 18.65 -13.68
CA LEU A 309 23.07 17.85 -12.69
C LEU A 309 22.20 17.54 -11.47
N PHE A 310 21.38 18.51 -11.06
CA PHE A 310 20.44 18.40 -9.94
C PHE A 310 19.16 17.65 -10.33
N TRP A 311 18.54 18.01 -11.47
CA TRP A 311 17.21 17.51 -11.84
C TRP A 311 17.13 15.99 -11.99
N TRP A 312 18.15 15.35 -12.55
CA TRP A 312 18.15 13.89 -12.70
C TRP A 312 18.19 13.18 -11.34
N ALA A 313 19.04 13.61 -10.40
CA ALA A 313 19.08 13.00 -9.06
C ALA A 313 17.73 13.16 -8.32
N GLY A 314 17.15 14.37 -8.35
CA GLY A 314 15.84 14.64 -7.74
C GLY A 314 14.68 13.85 -8.37
N LEU A 315 14.66 13.73 -9.70
CA LEU A 315 13.65 12.97 -10.42
C LEU A 315 13.66 11.48 -10.03
N PHE A 316 14.84 10.86 -9.93
CA PHE A 316 14.94 9.45 -9.52
C PHE A 316 14.47 9.24 -8.07
N ILE A 317 14.76 10.16 -7.14
CA ILE A 317 14.21 10.10 -5.76
C ILE A 317 12.68 10.12 -5.79
N ILE A 318 12.08 11.06 -6.54
CA ILE A 318 10.62 11.20 -6.65
C ILE A 318 10.00 9.94 -7.25
N ILE A 319 10.55 9.40 -8.35
CA ILE A 319 10.06 8.18 -8.99
C ILE A 319 10.11 7.00 -8.02
N ILE A 320 11.24 6.80 -7.32
CA ILE A 320 11.40 5.66 -6.40
C ILE A 320 10.42 5.79 -5.22
N ALA A 321 10.32 6.98 -4.59
CA ALA A 321 9.41 7.21 -3.47
C ALA A 321 7.93 7.05 -3.84
N LEU A 322 7.50 7.60 -4.99
CA LEU A 322 6.13 7.42 -5.49
C LEU A 322 5.83 5.96 -5.83
N CYS A 323 6.78 5.24 -6.44
CA CYS A 323 6.58 3.83 -6.75
C CYS A 323 6.36 3.01 -5.48
N VAL A 324 7.20 3.21 -4.45
CA VAL A 324 7.11 2.45 -3.19
C VAL A 324 5.83 2.79 -2.42
N ASN A 325 5.38 4.06 -2.42
CA ASN A 325 4.07 4.43 -1.88
C ASN A 325 2.93 3.67 -2.56
N PHE A 326 2.82 3.76 -3.89
CA PHE A 326 1.73 3.10 -4.63
C PHE A 326 1.78 1.57 -4.57
N ILE A 327 2.95 0.97 -4.40
CA ILE A 327 3.10 -0.46 -4.09
C ILE A 327 2.49 -0.76 -2.72
N GLY A 328 2.78 0.07 -1.70
CA GLY A 328 2.21 -0.05 -0.36
C GLY A 328 0.69 0.12 -0.34
N ASP A 329 0.15 1.09 -1.08
CA ASP A 329 -1.31 1.27 -1.24
C ASP A 329 -1.96 0.07 -1.93
N GLY A 330 -1.37 -0.45 -3.01
CA GLY A 330 -1.91 -1.66 -3.66
C GLY A 330 -1.84 -2.91 -2.78
N LEU A 331 -0.82 -3.04 -1.92
CA LEU A 331 -0.77 -4.09 -0.91
C LEU A 331 -1.86 -3.88 0.15
N ARG A 332 -2.09 -2.64 0.60
CA ARG A 332 -3.15 -2.30 1.54
C ARG A 332 -4.52 -2.72 1.01
N ASP A 333 -4.84 -2.32 -0.21
CA ASP A 333 -6.10 -2.67 -0.89
C ASP A 333 -6.25 -4.19 -1.11
N ALA A 334 -5.14 -4.88 -1.37
CA ALA A 334 -5.11 -6.33 -1.52
C ALA A 334 -5.36 -7.08 -0.21
N PHE A 335 -4.90 -6.54 0.92
CA PHE A 335 -5.09 -7.10 2.25
C PHE A 335 -6.37 -6.62 2.96
N ASP A 336 -7.05 -5.57 2.49
CA ASP A 336 -8.30 -5.10 3.09
C ASP A 336 -9.48 -6.07 2.80
N PRO A 337 -10.09 -6.69 3.85
CA PRO A 337 -11.26 -7.55 3.69
C PRO A 337 -12.58 -6.78 3.45
N ARG A 338 -12.62 -5.48 3.74
CA ARG A 338 -13.83 -4.62 3.63
C ARG A 338 -14.03 -4.07 2.23
N MET A 339 -12.96 -4.02 1.41
CA MET A 339 -13.05 -3.70 -0.02
C MET A 339 -13.70 -4.87 -0.78
N LYS A 340 -15.03 -4.98 -0.63
CA LYS A 340 -15.93 -5.66 -1.56
C LYS A 340 -16.11 -4.74 -2.75
N ALA A 341 -15.78 -5.19 -3.95
CA ALA A 341 -15.93 -4.35 -5.13
C ALA A 341 -17.43 -4.17 -5.43
N ILE A 342 -17.92 -2.93 -5.43
CA ILE A 342 -19.22 -2.62 -6.03
C ILE A 342 -19.09 -3.01 -7.51
N PRO A 343 -19.81 -4.03 -8.01
CA PRO A 343 -19.53 -4.53 -9.34
C PRO A 343 -19.90 -3.49 -10.39
N SER A 344 -19.08 -3.41 -11.44
CA SER A 344 -19.33 -2.52 -12.58
C SER A 344 -20.75 -2.71 -13.13
N GLN A 345 -21.41 -1.62 -13.53
CA GLN A 345 -22.78 -1.63 -14.09
C GLN A 345 -22.98 -2.72 -15.16
N ARG A 346 -22.00 -2.97 -16.04
CA ARG A 346 -22.03 -4.06 -17.04
C ARG A 346 -22.20 -5.48 -16.47
N LYS A 347 -21.72 -5.76 -15.26
CA LYS A 347 -21.97 -7.04 -14.56
C LYS A 347 -23.40 -7.06 -13.97
N MET A 348 -23.90 -5.93 -13.46
CA MET A 348 -25.28 -5.78 -12.98
C MET A 348 -26.28 -5.94 -14.13
N ASP A 349 -26.16 -5.16 -15.22
CA ASP A 349 -26.97 -5.27 -16.44
C ASP A 349 -27.04 -6.71 -16.98
N ARG A 350 -25.95 -7.46 -16.88
CA ARG A 350 -25.86 -8.85 -17.35
C ARG A 350 -26.50 -9.84 -16.38
N ALA A 351 -26.47 -9.56 -15.08
CA ALA A 351 -27.22 -10.32 -14.08
C ALA A 351 -28.73 -10.07 -14.24
N ASP A 352 -29.14 -8.83 -14.46
CA ASP A 352 -30.54 -8.45 -14.63
C ASP A 352 -31.13 -9.01 -15.92
N ARG A 353 -30.38 -8.98 -17.04
CA ARG A 353 -30.77 -9.68 -18.28
C ARG A 353 -30.90 -11.20 -18.09
N ARG A 354 -30.06 -11.82 -17.25
CA ARG A 354 -30.18 -13.25 -16.91
C ARG A 354 -31.39 -13.53 -16.02
N ARG A 355 -31.69 -12.65 -15.05
CA ARG A 355 -32.90 -12.70 -14.21
C ARG A 355 -34.17 -12.59 -15.07
N ALA A 356 -34.23 -11.64 -16.00
CA ALA A 356 -35.35 -11.48 -16.93
C ALA A 356 -35.58 -12.73 -17.81
N ALA A 357 -34.51 -13.33 -18.35
CA ALA A 357 -34.60 -14.56 -19.13
C ALA A 357 -35.08 -15.78 -18.29
N ALA A 358 -34.65 -15.88 -17.02
CA ALA A 358 -35.10 -16.93 -16.12
C ALA A 358 -36.58 -16.75 -15.70
N GLY A 359 -36.98 -15.54 -15.32
CA GLY A 359 -38.35 -15.23 -14.89
C GLY A 359 -39.41 -15.45 -15.98
N GLY A 360 -39.08 -15.17 -17.24
CA GLY A 360 -39.97 -15.43 -18.38
C GLY A 360 -40.30 -16.92 -18.59
N THR A 361 -39.40 -17.82 -18.17
CA THR A 361 -39.61 -19.28 -18.31
C THR A 361 -40.68 -19.78 -17.32
N THR A 362 -40.62 -19.33 -16.06
CA THR A 362 -41.58 -19.73 -15.02
C THR A 362 -42.98 -19.17 -15.26
N ALA A 363 -43.08 -17.92 -15.73
CA ALA A 363 -44.36 -17.30 -16.05
C ALA A 363 -45.07 -17.99 -17.22
N THR A 364 -44.32 -18.37 -18.27
CA THR A 364 -44.89 -19.06 -19.44
C THR A 364 -45.44 -20.44 -19.07
N ALA A 365 -44.73 -21.20 -18.23
CA ALA A 365 -45.17 -22.52 -17.76
C ALA A 365 -46.48 -22.46 -16.93
N ALA A 366 -46.62 -21.45 -16.06
CA ALA A 366 -47.84 -21.25 -15.27
C ALA A 366 -49.06 -20.87 -16.13
N ILE A 367 -48.86 -20.02 -17.14
CA ILE A 367 -49.95 -19.60 -18.05
C ILE A 367 -50.41 -20.77 -18.94
N THR A 368 -49.49 -21.61 -19.44
CA THR A 368 -49.86 -22.77 -20.25
C THR A 368 -50.59 -23.87 -19.47
N ALA A 369 -50.31 -24.03 -18.17
CA ALA A 369 -51.03 -24.99 -17.33
C ALA A 369 -52.48 -24.56 -17.05
N SER A 370 -52.72 -23.25 -16.85
CA SER A 370 -54.05 -22.69 -16.54
C SER A 370 -55.04 -22.74 -17.72
N ALA A 371 -54.54 -22.81 -18.97
CA ALA A 371 -55.37 -22.80 -20.17
C ALA A 371 -55.96 -24.18 -20.56
N ALA A 372 -55.56 -25.25 -19.88
CA ALA A 372 -55.92 -26.62 -20.25
C ALA A 372 -57.18 -27.17 -19.54
N ASP A 373 -57.70 -26.48 -18.51
CA ASP A 373 -58.77 -27.01 -17.65
C ASP A 373 -59.88 -25.97 -17.43
N THR A 374 -60.75 -25.79 -18.44
CA THR A 374 -61.96 -24.96 -18.33
C THR A 374 -63.09 -25.53 -19.19
N PRO A 375 -64.08 -26.23 -18.60
CA PRO A 375 -65.30 -26.64 -19.30
C PRO A 375 -66.26 -25.45 -19.51
N PRO A 376 -67.20 -25.53 -20.47
CA PRO A 376 -68.07 -24.40 -20.82
C PRO A 376 -69.12 -24.11 -19.73
N ARG A 377 -69.35 -22.83 -19.47
CA ARG A 377 -70.38 -22.34 -18.54
C ARG A 377 -71.80 -22.55 -19.09
N SER A 378 -72.74 -22.82 -18.19
CA SER A 378 -74.18 -22.67 -18.38
C SER A 378 -74.77 -21.81 -17.25
N ASP A 379 -75.69 -20.91 -17.58
CA ASP A 379 -76.21 -19.86 -16.69
C ASP A 379 -77.23 -20.34 -15.63
N GLY A 380 -77.36 -19.58 -14.54
CA GLY A 380 -78.36 -19.79 -13.48
C GLY A 380 -78.28 -18.73 -12.36
N PRO A 381 -79.32 -17.90 -12.10
CA PRO A 381 -79.17 -16.70 -11.25
C PRO A 381 -79.96 -16.67 -9.92
N THR A 382 -79.69 -15.62 -9.13
CA THR A 382 -80.50 -14.95 -8.07
C THR A 382 -80.39 -15.32 -6.57
N GLY A 383 -80.43 -14.25 -5.76
CA GLY A 383 -80.83 -14.19 -4.34
C GLY A 383 -79.73 -14.52 -3.31
N SER A 384 -79.57 -13.88 -2.15
CA SER A 384 -80.08 -12.65 -1.51
C SER A 384 -79.75 -12.79 -0.01
N GLY A 385 -79.15 -11.79 0.65
CA GLY A 385 -78.90 -11.85 2.10
C GLY A 385 -78.11 -10.65 2.62
N ARG A 386 -78.59 -10.01 3.69
CA ARG A 386 -78.06 -8.76 4.29
C ARG A 386 -78.04 -8.90 5.85
N PRO A 387 -77.78 -7.89 6.69
CA PRO A 387 -76.59 -7.90 7.56
C PRO A 387 -76.86 -7.71 9.07
N GLU A 388 -75.80 -7.76 9.88
CA GLU A 388 -75.63 -7.21 11.25
C GLU A 388 -74.10 -7.08 11.47
N GLY A 389 -73.49 -6.23 12.31
CA GLY A 389 -73.90 -5.14 13.20
C GLY A 389 -72.61 -4.53 13.84
N PRO A 390 -72.56 -3.26 14.30
CA PRO A 390 -71.30 -2.54 14.53
C PRO A 390 -70.95 -2.23 16.01
N ASP A 391 -69.72 -1.79 16.27
CA ASP A 391 -69.37 -0.94 17.42
C ASP A 391 -68.14 -0.04 17.14
N GLY A 392 -68.03 1.10 17.85
CA GLY A 392 -67.21 2.27 17.45
C GLY A 392 -66.05 2.70 18.38
N PRO A 393 -65.41 3.87 18.11
CA PRO A 393 -64.16 4.31 18.75
C PRO A 393 -64.27 5.59 19.61
N ALA A 394 -63.26 5.86 20.48
CA ALA A 394 -62.67 7.19 20.80
C ALA A 394 -61.74 7.13 22.04
N GLY A 395 -60.76 8.04 22.12
CA GLY A 395 -59.95 8.31 23.32
C GLY A 395 -58.72 9.18 23.04
N SER A 396 -58.59 10.33 23.69
CA SER A 396 -57.58 11.37 23.43
C SER A 396 -57.06 12.03 24.72
N ASP A 397 -55.78 12.44 24.68
CA ASP A 397 -55.11 13.54 25.40
C ASP A 397 -55.19 13.68 26.95
N ASP A 398 -54.05 13.40 27.63
CA ASP A 398 -53.54 13.99 28.90
C ASP A 398 -52.16 13.35 29.27
N GLU A 399 -51.13 13.98 29.89
CA GLU A 399 -50.77 15.42 29.96
C GLU A 399 -49.24 15.70 30.17
N ARG A 400 -48.79 16.20 31.34
CA ARG A 400 -47.46 16.82 31.67
C ARG A 400 -46.43 15.91 32.37
N ASP A 401 -45.14 16.17 32.13
CA ASP A 401 -44.11 16.64 33.11
C ASP A 401 -42.73 16.73 32.41
N ASP A 402 -42.15 17.91 32.18
CA ASP A 402 -41.25 18.69 33.06
C ASP A 402 -39.92 18.01 33.47
N GLN A 403 -38.83 18.38 32.79
CA GLN A 403 -37.56 18.73 33.46
C GLN A 403 -36.58 19.50 32.55
N ARG A 404 -35.73 20.32 33.18
CA ARG A 404 -34.92 21.37 32.54
C ARG A 404 -33.50 21.42 33.13
N LYS A 405 -32.50 21.78 32.29
CA LYS A 405 -31.15 22.32 32.59
C LYS A 405 -29.93 21.37 32.75
N GLY A 406 -28.77 21.93 32.36
CA GLY A 406 -27.39 21.43 32.59
C GLY A 406 -26.80 20.74 31.36
N GLU A 407 -26.08 21.36 30.42
CA GLU A 407 -25.05 22.42 30.51
C GLU A 407 -23.85 22.08 31.42
N LEU A 408 -22.80 21.52 30.81
CA LEU A 408 -21.44 22.09 30.75
C LEU A 408 -20.73 21.60 29.47
#